data_AF-A0A8J6ZZC4-F1
#
_entry.id   AF-A0A8J6ZZC4-F1
#
_cell.length_a   1.000
_cell.length_b   1.000
_cell.length_c   1.000
_cell.angle_alpha   90.00
_cell.angle_beta   90.00
_cell.angle_gamma   90.00
#
_symmetry.space_group_name_H-M   'P 1'
#
loop_
_entity.id
_entity.type
_entity.pdbx_description
1 polymer ?
#
loop_
_entity_poly.entity_id
_entity_poly.type
_entity_poly.pdbx_seq_one_letter_code
_entity_poly.pdbx_strand_id
1 'polypeptide(L)' 'MISGASFIDTNVWFYRLFDDQKIEIVERERKRNIAITITEAEGIIISTQVVNEVSSNLLKNDDLSGQQIVAISVT' A
#
# COMPACT_ATOMS: atom_id res chain seq x y z
N MET A 1 2.73 11.71 19.86
CA MET A 1 2.02 12.34 18.72
C MET A 1 3.07 12.72 17.69
N ILE A 2 3.03 12.12 16.50
CA ILE A 2 3.89 12.55 15.40
C ILE A 2 3.23 13.81 14.83
N SER A 3 3.79 14.97 15.15
CA SER A 3 3.31 16.28 14.69
C SER A 3 3.87 16.54 13.29
N GLY A 4 3.27 15.93 12.27
CA GLY A 4 3.63 16.15 10.87
C GLY A 4 3.00 15.13 9.93
N ALA A 5 2.69 15.56 8.71
CA ALA A 5 2.25 14.66 7.65
C ALA A 5 3.32 13.60 7.35
N SER A 6 2.92 12.34 7.20
CA SER A 6 3.86 11.22 7.01
C SER A 6 3.92 10.83 5.54
N PHE A 7 5.12 10.88 4.95
CA PHE A 7 5.34 10.37 3.60
C PHE A 7 5.41 8.84 3.61
N ILE A 8 4.57 8.19 2.81
CA ILE A 8 4.46 6.73 2.78
C ILE A 8 5.09 6.18 1.50
N ASP A 9 6.08 5.32 1.69
CA ASP A 9 6.83 4.64 0.61
C ASP A 9 6.05 3.46 -0.01
N THR A 10 6.45 3.07 -1.22
CA THR A 10 5.90 1.93 -1.98
C THR A 10 5.85 0.63 -1.17
N ASN A 11 6.86 0.32 -0.35
CA ASN A 11 6.88 -0.95 0.40
C ASN A 11 5.74 -1.09 1.42
N VAL A 12 5.30 0.02 2.02
CA VAL A 12 4.18 -0.01 2.97
C VAL A 12 2.89 -0.40 2.24
N TRP A 13 2.66 0.18 1.07
CA TRP A 13 1.55 -0.21 0.21
C TRP A 13 1.67 -1.66 -0.24
N PHE A 14 2.88 -2.15 -0.48
CA PHE A 14 3.07 -3.55 -0.86
C PHE A 14 2.69 -4.52 0.25
N TYR A 15 3.05 -4.23 1.50
CA TYR A 15 2.64 -5.06 2.64
C TYR A 15 1.12 -5.02 2.87
N ARG A 16 0.46 -3.90 2.55
CA ARG A 16 -0.99 -3.78 2.65
C ARG A 16 -1.71 -4.55 1.54
N LEU A 17 -1.26 -4.39 0.30
CA LEU A 17 -2.03 -4.78 -0.89
C LEU A 17 -1.66 -6.15 -1.45
N PHE A 18 -0.42 -6.62 -1.26
CA PHE A 18 0.03 -7.90 -1.80
C PHE A 18 0.14 -8.96 -0.72
N ASP A 19 -0.03 -10.22 -1.13
CA ASP A 19 0.25 -11.39 -0.32
C ASP A 19 1.58 -12.03 -0.74
N ASP A 20 2.69 -11.47 -0.27
CA ASP A 20 4.01 -11.99 -0.59
C ASP A 20 4.27 -13.33 0.14
N GLN A 21 4.03 -14.43 -0.58
CA GLN A 21 4.21 -15.78 -0.07
C GLN A 21 5.65 -16.14 0.28
N LYS A 22 6.63 -15.30 -0.09
CA LYS A 22 8.04 -15.49 0.31
C LYS A 22 8.32 -15.07 1.75
N ILE A 23 7.44 -14.28 2.36
CA ILE A 23 7.56 -13.83 3.75
C ILE A 23 6.86 -14.85 4.66
N GLU A 24 7.48 -15.21 5.78
CA GLU A 24 6.86 -16.06 6.82
C GLU A 24 5.49 -15.50 7.23
N ILE A 25 4.50 -16.38 7.42
CA ILE A 25 3.09 -16.01 7.67
C ILE A 25 2.98 -15.00 8.82
N VAL A 26 3.62 -15.28 9.95
CA VAL A 26 3.56 -14.43 11.16
C VAL A 26 4.12 -13.02 10.87
N GLU A 27 5.26 -12.95 10.18
CA GLU A 27 5.89 -11.67 9.85
C GLU A 27 5.10 -10.89 8.79
N ARG A 28 4.48 -11.60 7.84
CA ARG A 28 3.61 -11.02 6.82
C ARG A 28 2.37 -10.40 7.44
N GLU A 29 1.69 -11.11 8.33
CA GLU A 29 0.53 -10.59 9.07
C GLU A 29 0.91 -9.38 9.91
N ARG A 30 2.05 -9.45 10.62
CA ARG A 30 2.57 -8.32 11.41
C ARG A 30 2.80 -7.08 10.54
N LYS A 31 3.49 -7.22 9.41
CA LYS A 31 3.77 -6.13 8.47
C LYS A 31 2.49 -5.57 7.86
N ARG A 32 1.54 -6.43 7.47
CA ARG A 32 0.24 -6.03 6.91
C ARG A 32 -0.57 -5.22 7.93
N ASN A 33 -0.64 -5.66 9.19
CA ASN A 33 -1.36 -4.94 10.25
C ASN A 33 -0.77 -3.55 10.52
N ILE A 34 0.56 -3.45 10.54
CA ILE A 34 1.26 -2.16 10.66
C ILE A 34 0.97 -1.27 9.44
N ALA A 35 1.06 -1.84 8.23
CA ALA A 35 0.81 -1.10 7.00
C ALA A 35 -0.63 -0.56 6.93
N ILE A 36 -1.63 -1.37 7.30
CA ILE A 36 -3.03 -0.95 7.43
C ILE A 36 -3.14 0.24 8.39
N THR A 37 -2.59 0.11 9.61
CA THR A 37 -2.62 1.17 10.62
C THR A 37 -2.00 2.48 10.12
N ILE A 38 -0.87 2.40 9.42
CA ILE A 38 -0.17 3.59 8.88
C ILE A 38 -0.97 4.25 7.76
N THR A 39 -1.58 3.46 6.88
CA THR A 39 -2.26 3.97 5.67
C THR A 39 -3.74 4.30 5.90
N GLU A 40 -4.29 4.00 7.08
CA GLU A 40 -5.59 4.51 7.56
C GLU A 40 -5.46 5.82 8.35
N ALA A 41 -4.24 6.23 8.70
CA ALA A 41 -4.01 7.50 9.37
C ALA A 41 -4.34 8.69 8.45
N GLU A 42 -4.90 9.75 9.04
CA GLU A 42 -5.09 11.02 8.34
C GLU A 42 -3.74 11.74 8.13
N GLY A 43 -3.68 12.58 7.09
CA GLY A 43 -2.49 13.39 6.81
C GLY A 43 -1.30 12.60 6.25
N ILE A 44 -1.55 11.46 5.60
CA ILE A 44 -0.52 10.77 4.83
C ILE A 44 -0.26 11.49 3.51
N ILE A 45 1.00 11.49 3.08
CA ILE A 45 1.44 12.01 1.78
C ILE A 45 2.01 10.84 0.98
N ILE A 46 1.63 10.74 -0.29
CA ILE A 46 2.21 9.81 -1.25
C ILE A 46 2.66 10.57 -2.49
N SER A 47 3.75 10.13 -3.13
CA SER A 47 4.17 10.71 -4.40
C SER A 47 3.48 10.04 -5.58
N THR A 48 3.38 10.74 -6.70
CA THR A 48 2.93 10.16 -7.98
C THR A 48 3.78 8.95 -8.39
N GLN A 49 5.07 8.95 -8.05
CA GLN A 49 5.94 7.81 -8.32
C GLN A 49 5.48 6.56 -7.54
N VAL A 50 5.19 6.70 -6.24
CA VAL A 50 4.66 5.60 -5.41
C VAL A 50 3.35 5.08 -6.01
N VAL A 51 2.44 5.98 -6.40
CA VAL A 51 1.17 5.60 -7.07
C VAL A 51 1.42 4.80 -8.35
N ASN A 52 2.34 5.25 -9.20
CA ASN A 52 2.67 4.57 -10.46
C ASN A 52 3.27 3.18 -10.22
N GLU A 53 4.19 3.06 -9.27
CA GLU A 53 4.83 1.78 -8.92
C GLU A 53 3.81 0.79 -8.38
N VAL A 54 2.96 1.21 -7.44
CA VAL A 54 1.90 0.36 -6.88
C VAL A 54 0.92 -0.07 -7.97
N SER A 55 0.47 0.87 -8.81
CA SER A 55 -0.47 0.57 -9.90
C SER A 55 0.13 -0.39 -10.92
N SER A 56 1.39 -0.19 -11.32
CA SER A 56 2.09 -1.09 -12.24
C SER A 56 2.23 -2.51 -11.66
N ASN A 57 2.48 -2.64 -10.36
CA ASN A 57 2.57 -3.95 -9.71
C ASN A 57 1.20 -4.61 -9.53
N LEU A 58 0.14 -3.84 -9.25
CA LEU A 58 -1.23 -4.35 -9.23
C LEU A 58 -1.58 -4.92 -10.61
N LEU A 59 -1.42 -4.16 -11.69
CA LEU A 59 -1.75 -4.62 -13.04
C LEU A 59 -1.01 -5.88 -13.51
N LYS A 60 0.16 -6.19 -12.93
CA LYS A 60 0.95 -7.40 -13.25
C LYS A 60 0.49 -8.65 -12.49
N ASN A 61 -0.29 -8.50 -11.42
CA ASN A 61 -0.89 -9.64 -10.73
C ASN A 61 -2.18 -10.01 -11.47
N ASP A 62 -2.17 -11.15 -12.16
CA ASP A 62 -3.27 -11.67 -13.03
C ASP A 62 -4.65 -11.82 -12.34
N ASP A 63 -4.72 -11.63 -11.02
CA ASP A 63 -5.94 -11.73 -10.21
C ASP A 63 -6.81 -10.45 -10.26
N LEU A 64 -6.33 -9.38 -10.90
CA LEU A 64 -7.02 -8.09 -10.98
C LEU A 64 -7.93 -7.94 -12.21
N SER A 65 -8.19 -9.03 -12.94
CA SER A 65 -9.10 -9.04 -14.10
C SER A 65 -10.54 -8.58 -13.81
N GLY A 66 -10.93 -8.39 -12.54
CA GLY A 66 -12.26 -7.89 -12.14
C GLY A 66 -12.30 -6.75 -11.13
N GLN A 67 -11.17 -6.27 -10.60
CA GLN A 67 -11.17 -5.24 -9.56
C GLN A 67 -10.73 -3.89 -10.11
N GLN A 68 -11.73 -3.03 -10.28
CA GLN A 68 -11.60 -1.65 -10.72
C GLN A 68 -10.66 -0.93 -9.75
N ILE A 69 -9.52 -0.48 -10.25
CA ILE A 69 -8.63 0.43 -9.52
C ILE A 69 -9.43 1.70 -9.29
N VAL A 70 -9.98 1.86 -8.08
CA VAL A 70 -10.55 3.13 -7.64
C VAL A 70 -9.35 4.07 -7.51
N ALA A 71 -9.13 4.87 -8.55
CA ALA A 71 -8.22 5.99 -8.49
C ALA A 71 -8.68 6.87 -7.32
N ILE A 72 -7.92 6.86 -6.23
CA ILE A 72 -8.12 7.80 -5.14
C ILE A 72 -7.65 9.15 -5.68
N SER A 73 -8.60 9.92 -6.20
CA SER A 73 -8.39 11.33 -6.53
C SER A 73 -8.08 12.08 -5.23
N VAL A 74 -6.80 12.38 -5.03
CA VAL A 74 -6.39 13.40 -4.06
C VAL A 74 -6.90 14.73 -4.60
N THR A 75 -7.94 15.28 -3.95
CA THR A 75 -8.49 16.62 -4.22
C THR A 75 -7.95 17.60 -3.19
#